data_AF-A0A7V5FRJ0-F1
#
_entry.id   AF-A0A7V5FRJ0-F1
#
_cell.length_a   1.000
_cell.length_b   1.000
_cell.length_c   1.000
_cell.angle_alpha   90.00
_cell.angle_beta   90.00
_cell.angle_gamma   90.00
#
_symmetry.space_group_name_H-M   'P 1'
#
loop_
_entity.id
_entity.type
_entity.pdbx_description
1 polymer ?
#
loop_
_entity_poly.entity_id
_entity_poly.type
_entity_poly.pdbx_seq_one_letter_code
_entity_poly.pdbx_strand_id
1 'polypeptide(L)' 'MNGKMILGGVVLLIGIAQIIPYGRNHNNPDVQQEVSCDSQQTKEIFYRACGDCHSNMTK' A
#
# COMPACT_ATOMS: atom_id res chain seq x y z
N MET A 1 0.17 36.15 18.15
CA MET A 1 0.23 34.75 18.64
C MET A 1 1.70 34.38 18.83
N ASN A 2 2.09 33.89 20.00
CA ASN A 2 3.50 33.72 20.35
C ASN A 2 4.12 32.58 19.52
N GLY A 3 5.33 32.77 18.97
CA GLY A 3 5.97 31.77 18.09
C GLY A 3 6.11 30.38 18.71
N LYS A 4 6.31 30.30 20.04
CA LYS A 4 6.33 29.04 20.79
C LYS A 4 4.99 28.28 20.73
N MET A 5 3.87 29.00 20.74
CA MET A 5 2.53 28.40 20.65
C MET A 5 2.25 27.85 19.26
N ILE A 6 2.73 28.54 18.22
CA ILE A 6 2.62 28.08 16.83
C ILE A 6 3.44 26.79 16.64
N LEU A 7 4.70 26.79 17.10
CA LEU A 7 5.56 25.61 17.02
C LEU A 7 4.96 24.41 17.77
N GLY A 8 4.47 24.63 19.00
CA GLY A 8 3.80 23.59 19.78
C GLY A 8 2.56 23.02 19.08
N GLY A 9 1.74 23.88 18.47
CA GLY A 9 0.58 23.44 17.70
C GLY A 9 0.93 22.59 16.48
N VAL A 10 1.99 22.96 15.73
CA VAL A 10 2.46 22.21 14.56
C VAL A 10 3.00 20.83 14.97
N VAL A 11 3.82 20.76 16.02
CA VAL A 11 4.37 19.48 16.51
C VAL A 11 3.25 18.55 16.96
N LEU A 12 2.25 19.08 17.69
CA LEU A 12 1.10 18.30 18.12
C LEU A 12 0.29 17.75 16.95
N LEU A 13 0.04 18.58 15.93
CA LEU A 13 -0.71 18.18 14.73
C LEU A 13 0.01 17.08 13.95
N ILE A 14 1.33 17.21 13.76
CA ILE A 14 2.15 16.17 13.11
C ILE A 14 2.11 14.87 13.94
N GLY A 15 2.26 14.95 15.26
CA GLY A 15 2.18 13.79 16.14
C GLY A 15 0.86 13.05 16.04
N ILE A 16 -0.27 13.77 16.02
CA ILE A 16 -1.60 13.19 15.83
C ILE A 16 -1.74 12.55 14.44
N ALA A 17 -1.25 13.21 13.39
CA ALA A 17 -1.31 12.71 12.03
C ALA A 17 -0.53 11.40 11.82
N GLN A 18 0.50 11.12 12.63
CA GLN A 18 1.22 9.83 12.60
C GLN A 18 0.45 8.69 13.27
N ILE A 19 -0.43 9.01 14.23
CA ILE A 19 -1.23 8.02 14.97
C ILE A 19 -2.45 7.59 14.15
N ILE A 20 -3.03 8.51 13.38
CA ILE A 20 -4.14 8.19 12.48
C ILE A 20 -3.56 7.46 11.25
N PRO A 21 -3.90 6.19 11.01
CA PRO A 21 -3.35 5.39 9.93
C PRO A 21 -4.00 5.77 8.59
N TYR A 22 -3.81 7.02 8.16
CA TYR A 22 -4.24 7.49 6.86
C TYR A 22 -3.56 6.63 5.78
N GLY A 23 -4.36 6.02 4.90
CA GLY A 23 -3.84 5.23 3.78
C GLY A 23 -3.23 3.87 4.15
N ARG A 24 -3.59 3.26 5.30
CA ARG A 24 -3.13 1.89 5.63
C ARG A 24 -4.09 0.77 5.25
N ASN A 25 -5.35 1.09 4.97
CA ASN A 25 -6.33 0.09 4.56
C ASN A 25 -6.48 0.05 3.03
N HIS A 26 -5.37 -0.21 2.34
CA HIS A 26 -5.39 -0.53 0.91
C HIS A 26 -5.42 -2.05 0.78
N ASN A 27 -6.58 -2.64 1.03
CA ASN A 27 -6.77 -4.04 0.66
C ASN A 27 -6.79 -4.10 -0.87
N ASN A 28 -6.12 -5.10 -1.44
CA ASN A 28 -6.37 -5.39 -2.84
C ASN A 28 -7.87 -5.64 -3.02
N PRO A 29 -8.48 -5.08 -4.08
CA PRO A 29 -9.86 -5.40 -4.41
C PRO A 29 -9.96 -6.91 -4.64
N ASP A 30 -11.16 -7.45 -4.43
CA ASP A 30 -11.42 -8.86 -4.64
C ASP A 30 -11.00 -9.30 -6.04
N VAL A 31 -10.46 -10.53 -6.13
CA VAL A 31 -9.99 -11.10 -7.39
C VAL A 31 -11.17 -11.31 -8.31
N GLN A 32 -11.26 -10.53 -9.38
CA GLN A 32 -12.37 -10.62 -10.33
C GLN A 32 -12.16 -11.75 -11.35
N GLN A 33 -10.91 -11.94 -11.79
CA GLN A 33 -10.53 -12.94 -12.78
C GLN A 33 -9.05 -13.29 -12.64
N GLU A 34 -8.72 -14.58 -12.75
CA GLU A 34 -7.33 -15.02 -12.93
C GLU A 34 -7.02 -15.11 -14.43
N VAL A 35 -5.84 -14.64 -14.82
CA VAL A 35 -5.37 -14.74 -16.21
C VAL A 35 -5.15 -16.21 -16.55
N SER A 36 -5.79 -16.68 -17.63
CA SER A 36 -5.56 -18.04 -18.12
C SER A 36 -4.13 -18.15 -18.65
N CYS A 37 -3.31 -18.97 -18.00
CA CYS A 37 -2.00 -19.37 -18.52
C CYS A 37 -2.18 -20.55 -19.47
N ASP A 38 -1.49 -20.53 -20.60
CA ASP A 38 -1.45 -21.62 -21.59
C ASP A 38 -0.73 -22.88 -21.06
N SER A 39 0.16 -22.72 -20.09
CA SER A 39 0.86 -23.80 -19.41
C SER A 39 1.23 -23.46 -17.97
N GLN A 40 1.58 -24.48 -17.19
CA GLN A 40 2.14 -24.30 -15.85
C GLN A 40 3.47 -23.51 -15.87
N GLN A 41 4.29 -23.73 -16.91
CA GLN A 41 5.54 -23.01 -17.10
C GLN A 41 5.33 -21.50 -17.26
N THR A 42 4.30 -21.09 -18.00
CA THR A 42 3.95 -19.66 -18.17
C THR A 42 3.57 -19.02 -16.84
N LYS A 43 2.82 -19.73 -16.00
CA LYS A 43 2.46 -19.26 -14.66
C LYS A 43 3.70 -19.04 -13.79
N GLU A 44 4.64 -19.99 -13.80
CA GLU A 44 5.90 -19.89 -13.05
C GLU A 44 6.79 -18.74 -13.50
N ILE A 45 6.89 -18.51 -14.81
CA ILE A 45 7.64 -17.37 -15.37
C ILE A 45 7.01 -16.05 -14.91
N PHE A 46 5.68 -15.93 -14.94
CA PHE A 46 4.98 -14.73 -14.47
C PHE A 46 5.31 -14.41 -13.01
N TYR A 47 5.18 -15.38 -12.10
CA TYR A 47 5.46 -15.13 -10.69
C TYR A 47 6.94 -14.82 -10.41
N ARG A 48 7.87 -15.39 -11.18
CA ARG A 48 9.31 -15.13 -11.02
C ARG A 48 9.75 -13.75 -11.55
N ALA A 49 9.08 -13.19 -12.55
CA ALA A 49 9.53 -11.98 -13.25
C ALA A 49 8.63 -10.75 -13.03
N CYS A 50 7.34 -10.96 -12.81
CA CYS A 50 6.33 -9.89 -12.83
C CYS A 50 5.45 -9.85 -11.57
N GLY A 51 5.22 -11.00 -10.94
CA GLY A 51 4.27 -11.16 -9.84
C GLY A 51 4.52 -10.26 -8.63
N ASP A 52 5.77 -9.90 -8.38
CA ASP A 52 6.16 -9.01 -7.28
C ASP A 52 5.59 -7.59 -7.39
N CYS A 53 5.22 -7.14 -8.60
CA CYS A 53 4.60 -5.83 -8.82
C CYS A 53 3.21 -5.91 -9.48
N HIS A 54 2.96 -6.95 -10.29
CA HIS A 54 1.75 -7.08 -11.11
C HIS A 54 0.78 -8.16 -10.61
N SER A 55 0.88 -8.57 -9.34
CA SER A 55 -0.11 -9.45 -8.71
C SER A 55 -0.91 -8.72 -7.64
N ASN A 56 -2.03 -9.31 -7.27
CA ASN A 56 -2.83 -8.92 -6.11
C ASN A 56 -2.38 -9.61 -4.81
N MET A 57 -1.22 -10.26 -4.81
CA MET A 57 -0.67 -10.95 -3.65
C MET A 57 0.36 -10.09 -2.89
N THR A 58 0.69 -8.93 -3.43
CA THR A 58 1.55 -7.93 -2.80
C THR A 58 0.78 -7.23 -1.68
N LYS A 59 1.39 -7.16 -0.50
CA LYS A 59 0.89 -6.41 0.66
C LYS A 59 1.77 -5.20 0.93
#